data_AF-A0A1B6JHI7-F1
#
_entry.id   AF-A0A1B6JHI7-F1
#
_cell.length_a   1.000
_cell.length_b   1.000
_cell.length_c   1.000
_cell.angle_alpha   90.00
_cell.angle_beta   90.00
_cell.angle_gamma   90.00
#
_symmetry.space_group_name_H-M   'P 1'
#
loop_
_entity.id
_entity.type
_entity.pdbx_description
1 polymer ?
#
loop_
_entity_poly.entity_id
_entity_poly.type
_entity_poly.pdbx_seq_one_letter_code
_entity_poly.pdbx_strand_id
1 'polypeptide(L)'
;KDQLIATCTVKNGRPSANISWFLGDEPVSEGLHMAAETCLEQSKGRCTIQQNLTRVLQAADHKKELKCVSSHQSLDRPQETTFEISVTYPPRKKSDPIQFFNLVEGALGEAKVMVEANPQPRIIWAIGGERIHENSKNGRFTVKRTEPKAPGQYETVLQIDDLTKEDTMKEYKITAHNDLGETEYIIILSTSEEPPKVLEMGADIIIIIIVTIVLLLVIIGGVLYARAKGKLCFAAGDAEKRITSPSEGTENPAVNHHASTEYISNSDLKKEKPKEDTPV
;
A
#
# COMPACT_ATOMS: atom_id res chain seq x y z
N LYS A 1 28.28 -4.89 -1.86
CA LYS A 1 27.18 -4.35 -1.03
C LYS A 1 27.79 -4.03 0.31
N ASP A 2 27.63 -2.79 0.76
CA ASP A 2 28.21 -2.37 2.04
C ASP A 2 27.47 -3.04 3.19
N GLN A 3 28.20 -3.36 4.26
CA GLN A 3 27.70 -4.05 5.43
C GLN A 3 27.83 -3.13 6.64
N LEU A 4 26.75 -3.03 7.42
CA LEU A 4 26.77 -2.44 8.75
C LEU A 4 27.36 -3.45 9.73
N ILE A 5 28.40 -3.02 10.44
CA ILE A 5 28.97 -3.77 11.56
C ILE A 5 28.72 -2.94 12.82
N ALA A 6 27.90 -3.46 13.73
CA ALA A 6 27.58 -2.84 15.00
C ALA A 6 28.04 -3.73 16.16
N THR A 7 28.41 -3.10 17.28
CA THR A 7 28.80 -3.79 18.51
C THR A 7 28.03 -3.19 19.67
N CYS A 8 27.36 -4.03 20.45
CA CYS A 8 26.74 -3.63 21.69
C CYS A 8 27.46 -4.28 22.86
N THR A 9 27.82 -3.47 23.86
CA THR A 9 28.55 -3.91 25.05
C THR A 9 27.79 -3.48 26.30
N VAL A 10 27.35 -4.44 27.10
CA VAL A 10 26.69 -4.21 28.39
C VAL A 10 27.65 -4.64 29.50
N LYS A 11 28.07 -3.67 30.31
CA LYS A 11 29.12 -3.86 31.32
C LYS A 11 28.54 -4.08 32.70
N ASN A 12 29.26 -4.83 33.53
CA ASN A 12 29.05 -4.94 34.97
C ASN A 12 27.71 -5.56 35.43
N GLY A 13 27.10 -6.44 34.64
CA GLY A 13 25.92 -7.20 35.05
C GLY A 13 26.25 -8.30 36.05
N ARG A 14 25.39 -8.52 37.06
CA ARG A 14 25.43 -9.71 37.91
C ARG A 14 24.00 -10.23 38.21
N PRO A 15 23.56 -11.37 37.65
CA PRO A 15 24.22 -12.15 36.59
C PRO A 15 24.39 -11.34 35.30
N SER A 16 25.03 -11.87 34.27
CA SER A 16 25.16 -11.14 33.00
C SER A 16 23.80 -10.73 32.43
N ALA A 17 23.77 -9.57 31.78
CA ALA A 17 22.57 -9.05 31.15
C ALA A 17 22.29 -9.77 29.83
N ASN A 18 21.06 -9.64 29.33
CA ASN A 18 20.69 -10.09 27.98
C ASN A 18 20.75 -8.92 27.01
N ILE A 19 21.14 -9.20 25.76
CA ILE A 19 21.11 -8.24 24.65
C ILE A 19 19.99 -8.62 23.69
N SER A 20 19.25 -7.62 23.22
CA SER A 20 18.26 -7.74 22.14
C SER A 20 18.44 -6.59 21.16
N TRP A 21 18.30 -6.87 19.87
CA TRP A 21 18.50 -5.88 18.81
C TRP A 21 17.18 -5.59 18.10
N PHE A 22 16.97 -4.31 17.76
CA PHE A 22 15.81 -3.87 17.00
C PHE A 22 16.24 -2.91 15.89
N LEU A 23 15.52 -2.92 14.77
CA LEU A 23 15.64 -1.94 13.71
C LEU A 23 14.29 -1.23 13.55
N GLY A 24 14.21 0.01 13.99
CA GLY A 24 12.94 0.66 14.29
C GLY A 24 12.25 -0.08 15.44
N ASP A 25 11.11 -0.70 15.14
CA ASP A 25 10.33 -1.49 16.10
C ASP A 25 10.39 -3.01 15.82
N GLU A 26 11.11 -3.41 14.76
CA GLU A 26 11.22 -4.81 14.36
C GLU A 26 12.41 -5.48 15.05
N PRO A 27 12.24 -6.67 15.65
CA PRO A 27 13.34 -7.41 16.25
C PRO A 27 14.29 -7.94 15.17
N VAL A 28 15.60 -7.81 15.41
CA VAL A 28 16.65 -8.31 14.51
C VAL A 28 17.15 -9.66 15.03
N SER A 29 17.03 -10.70 14.21
CA SER A 29 17.56 -12.05 14.49
C SER A 29 18.68 -12.45 13.52
N GLU A 30 18.69 -11.91 12.31
CA GLU A 30 19.68 -12.20 11.28
C GLU A 30 20.98 -11.42 11.48
N GLY A 31 22.11 -12.06 11.17
CA GLY A 31 23.43 -11.41 11.22
C GLY A 31 23.98 -11.20 12.63
N LEU A 32 23.33 -11.73 13.66
CA LEU A 32 23.81 -11.72 15.03
C LEU A 32 24.93 -12.75 15.21
N HIS A 33 26.04 -12.30 15.77
CA HIS A 33 27.13 -13.19 16.18
C HIS A 33 26.85 -13.75 17.58
N MET A 34 27.56 -14.81 17.96
CA MET A 34 27.54 -15.33 19.33
C MET A 34 27.96 -14.24 20.31
N ALA A 35 27.19 -14.06 21.38
CA ALA A 35 27.54 -13.12 22.43
C ALA A 35 28.77 -13.62 23.19
N ALA A 36 29.75 -12.74 23.36
CA ALA A 36 30.93 -12.99 24.16
C ALA A 36 30.70 -12.45 25.57
N GLU A 37 30.81 -13.33 26.57
CA GLU A 37 30.67 -12.98 27.98
C GLU A 37 32.04 -13.05 28.66
N THR A 38 32.35 -12.06 29.49
CA THR A 38 33.58 -12.02 30.29
C THR A 38 33.23 -11.66 31.72
N CYS A 39 33.34 -12.65 32.61
CA CYS A 39 33.14 -12.48 34.04
C CYS A 39 34.49 -12.41 34.75
N LEU A 40 34.72 -11.34 35.50
CA LEU A 40 35.96 -11.15 36.23
C LEU A 40 35.72 -11.42 37.72
N GLU A 41 36.41 -12.43 38.26
CA GLU A 41 36.39 -12.78 39.69
C GLU A 41 36.82 -11.58 40.56
N GLN A 42 37.86 -10.86 40.12
CA GLN A 42 38.37 -9.64 40.75
C GLN A 42 37.30 -8.54 40.88
N SER A 43 36.28 -8.57 40.01
CA SER A 43 35.16 -7.62 39.98
C SER A 43 33.95 -8.10 40.77
N LYS A 44 34.13 -9.01 41.74
CA LYS A 44 33.05 -9.64 42.55
C LYS A 44 32.05 -10.39 41.68
N GLY A 45 32.51 -11.11 40.65
CA GLY A 45 31.66 -11.88 39.75
C GLY A 45 30.76 -11.03 38.84
N ARG A 46 31.18 -9.79 38.53
CA ARG A 46 30.52 -8.96 37.51
C ARG A 46 30.93 -9.41 36.13
N CYS A 47 29.95 -9.48 35.24
CA CYS A 47 30.11 -9.91 33.86
C CYS A 47 29.87 -8.75 32.90
N THR A 48 30.62 -8.76 31.80
CA THR A 48 30.39 -7.89 30.64
C THR A 48 30.02 -8.79 29.48
N ILE A 49 28.90 -8.49 28.83
CA ILE A 49 28.46 -9.18 27.62
C ILE A 49 28.60 -8.25 26.42
N GLN A 50 29.09 -8.79 25.32
CA GLN A 50 29.22 -8.09 24.07
C GLN A 50 28.64 -8.93 22.94
N GLN A 51 27.88 -8.31 22.05
CA GLN A 51 27.37 -8.96 20.85
C GLN A 51 27.63 -8.08 19.63
N ASN A 52 28.05 -8.71 18.54
CA ASN A 52 28.26 -8.04 17.26
C ASN A 52 27.10 -8.37 16.31
N LEU A 53 26.71 -7.40 15.49
CA LEU A 53 25.72 -7.52 14.44
C LEU A 53 26.37 -7.16 13.10
N THR A 54 26.24 -8.03 12.11
CA THR A 54 26.67 -7.80 10.73
C THR A 54 25.45 -7.88 9.82
N ARG A 55 25.07 -6.78 9.15
CA ARG A 55 23.87 -6.73 8.30
C ARG A 55 24.13 -5.97 7.00
N VAL A 56 23.56 -6.45 5.90
CA VAL A 56 23.54 -5.72 4.63
C VAL A 56 22.38 -4.71 4.68
N LEU A 57 22.68 -3.43 4.50
CA LEU A 57 21.67 -2.37 4.53
C LEU A 57 20.98 -2.19 3.18
N GLN A 58 19.71 -1.82 3.22
CA GLN A 58 18.93 -1.40 2.07
C GLN A 58 18.71 0.11 2.09
N ALA A 59 18.41 0.72 0.93
CA ALA A 59 18.06 2.13 0.85
C ALA A 59 16.90 2.51 1.79
N ALA A 60 15.92 1.60 1.95
CA ALA A 60 14.78 1.76 2.84
C ALA A 60 15.15 1.76 4.34
N ASP A 61 16.38 1.37 4.71
CA ASP A 61 16.84 1.40 6.09
C ASP A 61 17.42 2.77 6.48
N HIS A 62 17.55 3.70 5.53
CA HIS A 62 17.98 5.06 5.84
C HIS A 62 17.01 5.72 6.84
N LYS A 63 17.57 6.39 7.86
CA LYS A 63 16.84 7.02 8.98
C LYS A 63 16.11 6.06 9.93
N LYS A 64 16.21 4.74 9.74
CA LYS A 64 15.78 3.80 10.78
C LYS A 64 16.76 3.80 11.94
N GLU A 65 16.26 3.57 13.14
CA GLU A 65 17.08 3.46 14.34
C GLU A 65 17.47 2.00 14.59
N LEU A 66 18.77 1.71 14.66
CA LEU A 66 19.26 0.47 15.23
C LEU A 66 19.31 0.62 16.76
N LYS A 67 18.53 -0.19 17.48
CA LYS A 67 18.47 -0.17 18.94
C LYS A 67 19.15 -1.42 19.49
N CYS A 68 20.04 -1.22 20.46
CA CYS A 68 20.48 -2.30 21.35
C CYS A 68 19.78 -2.13 22.70
N VAL A 69 19.01 -3.14 23.09
CA VAL A 69 18.25 -3.18 24.33
C VAL A 69 18.88 -4.20 25.26
N SER A 70 19.17 -3.77 26.47
CA SER A 70 19.75 -4.58 27.54
C SER A 70 18.72 -4.86 28.62
N SER A 71 18.58 -6.12 28.99
CA SER A 71 17.65 -6.57 30.04
C SER A 71 18.43 -7.22 31.19
N HIS A 72 18.12 -6.80 32.41
CA HIS A 72 18.74 -7.32 33.62
C HIS A 72 17.73 -7.35 34.76
N GLN A 73 17.79 -8.38 35.61
CA GLN A 73 16.85 -8.58 36.71
C GLN A 73 16.83 -7.46 37.77
N SER A 74 17.87 -6.62 37.81
CA SER A 74 17.99 -5.50 38.76
C SER A 74 17.50 -4.17 38.20
N LEU A 75 17.01 -4.16 36.95
CA LEU A 75 16.45 -2.99 36.30
C LEU A 75 14.92 -3.10 36.24
N ASP A 76 14.22 -2.06 36.66
CA ASP A 76 12.75 -2.00 36.55
C ASP A 76 12.29 -1.93 35.07
N ARG A 77 13.16 -1.40 34.20
CA ARG A 77 12.94 -1.30 32.76
C ARG A 77 14.24 -1.61 32.01
N PRO A 78 14.16 -2.20 30.80
CA PRO A 78 15.34 -2.38 29.96
C PRO A 78 16.05 -1.05 29.69
N GLN A 79 17.38 -1.08 29.63
CA GLN A 79 18.17 0.06 29.18
C GLN A 79 18.48 -0.11 27.70
N GLU A 80 18.30 0.96 26.92
CA GLU A 80 18.54 0.94 25.48
C GLU A 80 19.49 2.05 25.02
N THR A 81 20.11 1.82 23.86
CA THR A 81 20.86 2.83 23.10
C THR A 81 20.45 2.72 21.64
N THR A 82 20.36 3.86 20.96
CA THR A 82 19.94 3.93 19.56
C THR A 82 21.05 4.51 18.67
N PHE A 83 21.06 4.07 17.42
CA PHE A 83 21.95 4.58 16.37
C PHE A 83 21.14 4.79 15.09
N GLU A 84 21.06 6.02 14.60
CA GLU A 84 20.36 6.34 13.36
C GLU A 84 21.19 5.90 12.14
N ILE A 85 20.59 5.04 11.30
CA ILE A 85 21.27 4.51 10.13
C ILE A 85 21.31 5.55 9.00
N SER A 86 22.51 5.80 8.46
CA SER A 86 22.70 6.58 7.23
C SER A 86 23.10 5.66 6.09
N VAL A 87 22.23 5.52 5.08
CA VAL A 87 22.50 4.73 3.87
C VAL A 87 22.54 5.65 2.67
N THR A 88 23.70 5.80 2.04
CA THR A 88 23.85 6.56 0.80
C THR A 88 23.74 5.65 -0.41
N TYR A 89 23.06 6.11 -1.45
CA TYR A 89 22.81 5.40 -2.71
C TYR A 89 22.60 6.39 -3.87
N PRO A 90 22.96 6.01 -5.11
CA PRO A 90 22.70 6.82 -6.30
C PRO A 90 21.18 7.00 -6.51
N PRO A 91 20.75 8.00 -7.30
CA PRO A 91 19.33 8.17 -7.60
C PRO A 91 18.72 6.89 -8.20
N ARG A 92 17.46 6.58 -7.86
CA ARG A 92 16.81 5.31 -8.23
C ARG A 92 15.60 5.53 -9.11
N LYS A 93 15.57 4.79 -10.22
CA LYS A 93 14.42 4.72 -11.12
C LYS A 93 13.37 3.75 -10.57
N LYS A 94 12.18 4.26 -10.23
CA LYS A 94 11.05 3.43 -9.80
C LYS A 94 10.15 2.99 -10.96
N SER A 95 9.89 3.88 -11.90
CA SER A 95 9.03 3.64 -13.06
C SER A 95 9.45 4.52 -14.23
N ASP A 96 9.35 4.00 -15.46
CA ASP A 96 9.63 4.72 -16.70
C ASP A 96 8.67 4.25 -17.81
N PRO A 97 8.12 5.14 -18.64
CA PRO A 97 8.12 6.61 -18.49
C PRO A 97 7.19 7.06 -17.35
N ILE A 98 7.43 8.25 -16.79
CA ILE A 98 6.52 8.93 -15.87
C ILE A 98 5.56 9.78 -16.69
N GLN A 99 4.26 9.51 -16.57
CA GLN A 99 3.24 10.09 -17.43
C GLN A 99 2.36 11.05 -16.64
N PHE A 100 2.13 12.24 -17.18
CA PHE A 100 1.18 13.23 -16.66
C PHE A 100 0.04 13.36 -17.65
N PHE A 101 -1.16 12.97 -17.22
CA PHE A 101 -2.39 13.02 -18.02
C PHE A 101 -3.28 14.20 -17.60
N ASN A 102 -4.36 14.43 -18.34
CA ASN A 102 -5.37 15.45 -18.06
C ASN A 102 -4.83 16.89 -18.02
N LEU A 103 -3.73 17.16 -18.71
CA LEU A 103 -3.25 18.53 -18.85
C LEU A 103 -4.20 19.34 -19.77
N VAL A 104 -4.37 20.62 -19.48
CA VAL A 104 -5.31 21.48 -20.21
C VAL A 104 -4.55 22.48 -21.06
N GLU A 105 -4.86 22.54 -22.36
CA GLU A 105 -4.29 23.53 -23.28
C GLU A 105 -4.68 24.95 -22.81
N GLY A 106 -3.72 25.88 -22.90
CA GLY A 106 -3.89 27.26 -22.44
C GLY A 106 -3.77 27.47 -20.93
N ALA A 107 -3.76 26.39 -20.14
CA ALA A 107 -3.57 26.45 -18.70
C ALA A 107 -2.09 26.32 -18.30
N LEU A 108 -1.80 26.54 -17.01
CA LEU A 108 -0.50 26.22 -16.44
C LEU A 108 -0.33 24.69 -16.39
N GLY A 109 0.58 24.15 -17.21
CA GLY A 109 0.97 22.75 -17.14
C GLY A 109 1.93 22.50 -15.99
N GLU A 110 1.76 21.43 -15.22
CA GLU A 110 2.62 21.10 -14.09
C GLU A 110 2.97 19.60 -14.06
N ALA A 111 4.27 19.29 -13.96
CA ALA A 111 4.79 17.94 -13.86
C ALA A 111 5.62 17.80 -12.57
N LYS A 112 5.12 17.03 -11.60
CA LYS A 112 5.75 16.78 -10.29
C LYS A 112 6.36 15.38 -10.24
N VAL A 113 7.67 15.31 -10.10
CA VAL A 113 8.39 14.03 -10.09
C VAL A 113 9.06 13.81 -8.75
N MET A 114 8.80 12.64 -8.16
CA MET A 114 9.47 12.16 -6.96
C MET A 114 10.74 11.38 -7.34
N VAL A 115 11.88 11.89 -6.91
CA VAL A 115 13.21 11.28 -7.10
C VAL A 115 13.67 10.69 -5.77
N GLU A 116 14.07 9.42 -5.78
CA GLU A 116 14.69 8.78 -4.62
C GLU A 116 16.21 8.77 -4.75
N ALA A 117 16.91 9.35 -3.78
CA ALA A 117 18.38 9.38 -3.75
C ALA A 117 18.87 9.68 -2.33
N ASN A 118 20.11 9.34 -2.00
CA ASN A 118 20.74 9.88 -0.80
C ASN A 118 22.26 9.89 -0.99
N PRO A 119 22.97 11.04 -0.97
CA PRO A 119 22.52 12.40 -0.64
C PRO A 119 21.55 13.04 -1.65
N GLN A 120 21.08 14.25 -1.33
CA GLN A 120 20.22 15.05 -2.19
C GLN A 120 20.82 15.20 -3.60
N PRO A 121 20.08 14.84 -4.66
CA PRO A 121 20.59 14.94 -6.01
C PRO A 121 20.45 16.38 -6.54
N ARG A 122 21.34 16.74 -7.46
CA ARG A 122 21.15 17.89 -8.35
C ARG A 122 20.26 17.47 -9.51
N ILE A 123 19.21 18.24 -9.77
CA ILE A 123 18.27 17.98 -10.86
C ILE A 123 18.54 18.90 -12.05
N ILE A 124 18.45 18.32 -13.25
CA ILE A 124 18.45 19.05 -14.53
C ILE A 124 17.29 18.53 -15.36
N TRP A 125 16.45 19.45 -15.85
CA TRP A 125 15.41 19.12 -16.82
C TRP A 125 15.94 19.38 -18.22
N ALA A 126 15.84 18.40 -19.11
CA ALA A 126 16.11 18.53 -20.53
C ALA A 126 14.80 18.53 -21.30
N ILE A 127 14.52 19.61 -22.03
CA ILE A 127 13.26 19.82 -22.78
C ILE A 127 13.63 20.05 -24.24
N GLY A 128 13.36 19.08 -25.10
CA GLY A 128 13.73 19.16 -26.52
C GLY A 128 15.24 19.42 -26.75
N GLY A 129 16.10 18.92 -25.84
CA GLY A 129 17.56 19.11 -25.87
C GLY A 129 18.08 20.28 -25.04
N GLU A 130 17.24 21.26 -24.69
CA GLU A 130 17.63 22.41 -23.86
C GLU A 130 17.64 22.04 -22.37
N ARG A 131 18.72 22.39 -21.66
CA ARG A 131 18.92 22.03 -20.25
C ARG A 131 18.56 23.19 -19.33
N ILE A 132 17.64 22.97 -18.42
CA ILE A 132 17.16 23.95 -17.43
C ILE A 132 17.48 23.43 -16.03
N HIS A 133 18.17 24.25 -15.26
CA HIS A 133 18.55 23.93 -13.88
C HIS A 133 17.43 24.24 -12.89
N GLU A 134 17.51 23.68 -11.68
CA GLU A 134 16.61 24.03 -10.59
C GLU A 134 16.55 25.55 -10.33
N ASN A 135 15.38 26.02 -9.90
CA ASN A 135 15.13 27.42 -9.57
C ASN A 135 15.49 28.37 -10.73
N SER A 136 15.19 27.96 -11.96
CA SER A 136 15.44 28.75 -13.16
C SER A 136 14.25 28.70 -14.13
N LYS A 137 14.22 29.66 -15.06
CA LYS A 137 13.17 29.81 -16.07
C LYS A 137 13.82 29.97 -17.44
N ASN A 138 13.29 29.27 -18.45
CA ASN A 138 13.66 29.42 -19.85
C ASN A 138 12.39 29.58 -20.69
N GLY A 139 12.11 30.79 -21.16
CA GLY A 139 10.85 31.10 -21.84
C GLY A 139 9.64 30.79 -20.97
N ARG A 140 8.75 29.90 -21.44
CA ARG A 140 7.54 29.45 -20.72
C ARG A 140 7.81 28.34 -19.69
N PHE A 141 9.00 27.75 -19.68
CA PHE A 141 9.37 26.63 -18.82
C PHE A 141 10.01 27.14 -17.52
N THR A 142 9.43 26.82 -16.38
CA THR A 142 9.97 27.16 -15.06
C THR A 142 10.24 25.88 -14.27
N VAL A 143 11.49 25.66 -13.89
CA VAL A 143 11.87 24.55 -13.01
C VAL A 143 11.96 25.09 -11.59
N LYS A 144 11.13 24.58 -10.68
CA LYS A 144 11.17 24.97 -9.27
C LYS A 144 12.40 24.41 -8.57
N ARG A 145 12.69 24.94 -7.39
CA ARG A 145 13.69 24.36 -6.49
C ARG A 145 13.26 22.94 -6.10
N THR A 146 14.18 21.99 -6.11
CA THR A 146 13.91 20.64 -5.63
C THR A 146 13.73 20.65 -4.11
N GLU A 147 12.65 20.06 -3.62
CA GLU A 147 12.27 20.06 -2.20
C GLU A 147 12.33 18.65 -1.60
N PRO A 148 12.91 18.47 -0.40
CA PRO A 148 12.82 17.21 0.32
C PRO A 148 11.37 17.01 0.80
N LYS A 149 10.79 15.83 0.55
CA LYS A 149 9.45 15.45 1.04
C LYS A 149 9.50 14.37 2.12
N ALA A 150 10.49 13.49 2.06
CA ALA A 150 10.75 12.45 3.05
C ALA A 150 12.24 12.08 3.04
N PRO A 151 12.75 11.30 4.02
CA PRO A 151 14.11 10.78 3.98
C PRO A 151 14.45 10.12 2.64
N GLY A 152 15.44 10.67 1.95
CA GLY A 152 15.88 10.18 0.65
C GLY A 152 14.88 10.37 -0.50
N GLN A 153 13.84 11.19 -0.33
CA GLN A 153 12.82 11.49 -1.36
C GLN A 153 12.74 13.00 -1.61
N TYR A 154 12.89 13.39 -2.87
CA TYR A 154 12.94 14.77 -3.32
C TYR A 154 11.94 15.01 -4.46
N GLU A 155 11.14 16.06 -4.36
CA GLU A 155 10.20 16.48 -5.40
C GLU A 155 10.85 17.54 -6.29
N THR A 156 10.81 17.34 -7.60
CA THR A 156 11.14 18.36 -8.60
C THR A 156 9.90 18.68 -9.44
N VAL A 157 9.72 19.96 -9.78
CA VAL A 157 8.51 20.45 -10.45
C VAL A 157 8.89 21.27 -11.67
N LEU A 158 8.38 20.87 -12.83
CA LEU A 158 8.36 21.66 -14.05
C LEU A 158 6.99 22.33 -14.19
N GLN A 159 6.99 23.64 -14.40
CA GLN A 159 5.81 24.42 -14.77
C GLN A 159 5.95 24.95 -16.20
N ILE A 160 4.87 24.89 -16.97
CA ILE A 160 4.78 25.35 -18.35
C ILE A 160 3.66 26.37 -18.43
N ASP A 161 4.02 27.66 -18.57
CA ASP A 161 3.04 28.72 -18.77
C ASP A 161 2.35 28.53 -20.12
N ASP A 162 1.02 28.66 -20.17
CA ASP A 162 0.22 28.57 -21.42
C ASP A 162 0.54 27.31 -22.23
N LEU A 163 0.22 26.13 -21.66
CA LEU A 163 0.57 24.84 -22.24
C LEU A 163 -0.05 24.67 -23.63
N THR A 164 0.77 24.29 -24.62
CA THR A 164 0.28 24.02 -25.99
C THR A 164 0.34 22.54 -26.35
N LYS A 165 -0.36 22.17 -27.43
CA LYS A 165 -0.27 20.83 -27.98
C LYS A 165 1.15 20.48 -28.43
N GLU A 166 1.93 21.41 -28.99
CA GLU A 166 3.34 21.12 -29.33
C GLU A 166 4.18 20.78 -28.09
N ASP A 167 3.87 21.36 -26.93
CA ASP A 167 4.60 21.02 -25.71
C ASP A 167 4.41 19.55 -25.33
N THR A 168 3.26 18.93 -25.61
CA THR A 168 3.04 17.50 -25.37
C THR A 168 3.84 16.58 -26.29
N MET A 169 4.34 17.10 -27.41
CA MET A 169 5.14 16.34 -28.39
C MET A 169 6.65 16.43 -28.15
N LYS A 170 7.09 17.25 -27.20
CA LYS A 170 8.51 17.40 -26.86
C LYS A 170 9.02 16.22 -26.05
N GLU A 171 10.31 15.96 -26.18
CA GLU A 171 11.01 15.03 -25.31
C GLU A 171 11.36 15.72 -23.98
N TYR A 172 10.93 15.13 -22.87
CA TYR A 172 11.27 15.59 -21.52
C TYR A 172 12.07 14.52 -20.80
N LYS A 173 13.23 14.92 -20.30
CA LYS A 173 14.11 14.09 -19.48
C LYS A 173 14.49 14.81 -18.20
N ILE A 174 14.54 14.07 -17.11
CA ILE A 174 15.13 14.55 -15.86
C ILE A 174 16.43 13.79 -15.66
N THR A 175 17.51 14.51 -15.45
CA THR A 175 18.78 13.93 -15.01
C THR A 175 18.96 14.26 -13.54
N ALA A 176 18.94 13.23 -12.69
CA ALA A 176 19.23 13.35 -11.26
C ALA A 176 20.64 12.82 -11.00
N HIS A 177 21.48 13.63 -10.38
CA HIS A 177 22.88 13.29 -10.13
C HIS A 177 23.24 13.53 -8.67
N ASN A 178 23.84 12.54 -8.02
CA ASN A 178 24.58 12.72 -6.79
C ASN A 178 26.00 12.16 -6.92
N ASP A 179 26.76 12.30 -5.86
CA ASP A 179 28.14 11.86 -5.69
C ASP A 179 28.35 10.34 -5.83
N LEU A 180 27.28 9.53 -5.85
CA LEU A 180 27.34 8.09 -6.08
C LEU A 180 26.93 7.68 -7.50
N GLY A 181 26.32 8.57 -8.27
CA GLY A 181 25.91 8.27 -9.64
C GLY A 181 24.81 9.17 -10.18
N GLU A 182 24.31 8.79 -11.34
CA GLU A 182 23.33 9.55 -12.11
C GLU A 182 22.23 8.62 -12.60
N THR A 183 21.00 9.15 -12.73
CA THR A 183 19.87 8.42 -13.30
C THR A 183 18.99 9.38 -14.09
N GLU A 184 18.53 8.89 -15.24
CA GLU A 184 17.65 9.61 -16.14
C GLU A 184 16.22 9.08 -16.06
N TYR A 185 15.24 9.99 -16.06
CA TYR A 185 13.80 9.71 -16.05
C TYR A 185 13.17 10.29 -17.32
N ILE A 186 12.34 9.51 -18.01
CA ILE A 186 11.62 9.98 -19.20
C ILE A 186 10.23 10.44 -18.75
N ILE A 187 9.88 11.67 -19.12
CA ILE A 187 8.59 12.28 -18.78
C ILE A 187 7.75 12.42 -20.03
N ILE A 188 6.48 12.04 -19.94
CA ILE A 188 5.49 12.21 -21.02
C ILE A 188 4.36 13.08 -20.49
N LEU A 189 4.02 14.11 -21.26
CA LEU A 189 2.92 15.02 -20.98
C LEU A 189 1.78 14.71 -21.95
N SER A 190 0.54 14.62 -21.44
CA SER A 190 -0.65 14.31 -22.23
C SER A 190 -1.84 15.16 -21.79
N THR A 191 -2.59 15.65 -22.77
CA THR A 191 -3.88 16.32 -22.55
C THR A 191 -5.05 15.33 -22.52
N SER A 192 -4.81 14.06 -22.86
CA SER A 192 -5.82 13.00 -22.81
C SER A 192 -6.05 12.49 -21.39
N GLU A 193 -7.21 11.84 -21.20
CA GLU A 193 -7.53 11.16 -19.95
C GLU A 193 -6.55 10.03 -19.62
N GLU A 194 -6.29 9.83 -18.33
CA GLU A 194 -5.51 8.68 -17.85
C GLU A 194 -6.26 7.40 -18.21
N PRO A 195 -5.61 6.40 -18.85
CA PRO A 195 -6.28 5.15 -19.15
C PRO A 195 -6.76 4.49 -17.85
N PRO A 196 -7.95 3.85 -17.85
CA PRO A 196 -8.43 3.16 -16.67
C PRO A 196 -7.38 2.14 -16.25
N LYS A 197 -6.94 2.23 -14.99
CA LYS A 197 -6.05 1.24 -14.40
C LYS A 197 -6.79 -0.09 -14.46
N VAL A 198 -6.39 -0.95 -15.40
CA VAL A 198 -6.80 -2.35 -15.34
C VAL A 198 -6.28 -2.84 -14.00
N LEU A 199 -7.18 -3.24 -13.10
CA LEU A 199 -6.77 -3.90 -11.88
C LEU A 199 -5.92 -5.08 -12.34
N GLU A 200 -4.61 -5.02 -12.11
CA GLU A 200 -3.76 -6.20 -12.12
C GLU A 200 -4.40 -7.10 -11.06
N MET A 201 -5.29 -7.99 -11.51
CA MET A 201 -5.85 -9.01 -10.66
C MET A 201 -4.66 -9.89 -10.31
N GLY A 202 -4.03 -9.58 -9.18
CA GLY A 202 -2.95 -10.37 -8.61
C GLY A 202 -3.38 -11.83 -8.61
N ALA A 203 -2.41 -12.73 -8.76
CA ALA A 203 -2.63 -14.17 -8.85
C ALA A 203 -3.62 -14.71 -7.79
N ASP A 204 -3.75 -14.02 -6.66
CA ASP A 204 -4.72 -14.25 -5.59
C ASP A 204 -6.18 -14.31 -6.07
N ILE A 205 -6.63 -13.41 -6.95
CA ILE A 205 -8.02 -13.44 -7.48
C ILE A 205 -8.23 -14.66 -8.37
N ILE A 206 -7.23 -15.00 -9.19
CA ILE A 206 -7.28 -16.18 -10.06
C ILE A 206 -7.32 -17.45 -9.20
N ILE A 207 -6.54 -17.51 -8.13
CA ILE A 207 -6.54 -18.63 -7.17
C ILE A 207 -7.91 -18.76 -6.49
N ILE A 208 -8.52 -17.66 -6.05
CA ILE A 208 -9.86 -17.69 -5.44
C ILE A 208 -10.91 -18.21 -6.44
N ILE A 209 -10.89 -17.74 -7.69
CA ILE A 209 -11.82 -18.21 -8.73
C ILE A 209 -11.61 -19.71 -9.00
N ILE A 210 -10.37 -20.18 -9.10
CA ILE A 210 -10.09 -21.61 -9.32
C ILE A 210 -10.57 -22.45 -8.13
N VAL A 211 -10.29 -22.03 -6.90
CA VAL A 211 -10.70 -22.76 -5.68
C VAL A 211 -12.22 -22.84 -5.58
N THR A 212 -12.94 -21.76 -5.90
CA THR A 212 -14.42 -21.77 -5.88
C THR A 212 -15.00 -22.70 -6.94
N ILE A 213 -14.45 -22.72 -8.15
CA ILE A 213 -14.89 -23.64 -9.22
C ILE A 213 -14.63 -25.10 -8.82
N VAL A 214 -13.47 -25.42 -8.27
CA VAL A 214 -13.14 -26.78 -7.80
C VAL A 214 -14.07 -27.22 -6.68
N LEU A 215 -14.38 -26.34 -5.73
CA LEU A 215 -15.32 -26.65 -4.64
C LEU A 215 -16.73 -26.95 -5.20
N LEU A 216 -17.20 -26.17 -6.17
CA LEU A 216 -18.49 -26.42 -6.83
C LEU A 216 -18.50 -27.77 -7.57
N LEU A 217 -17.42 -28.13 -8.27
CA LEU A 217 -17.31 -29.43 -8.94
C LEU A 217 -17.31 -30.59 -7.95
N VAL A 218 -16.65 -30.44 -6.79
CA VAL A 218 -16.67 -31.45 -5.72
C VAL A 218 -18.08 -31.60 -5.13
N ILE A 219 -18.79 -30.49 -4.89
CA ILE A 219 -20.18 -30.53 -4.40
C ILE A 219 -21.07 -31.21 -5.42
N ILE A 220 -21.00 -30.82 -6.69
CA ILE A 220 -21.79 -31.42 -7.77
C ILE A 220 -21.47 -32.91 -7.90
N GLY A 221 -20.18 -33.28 -7.93
CA GLY A 221 -19.74 -34.67 -7.96
C GLY A 221 -20.23 -35.47 -6.76
N GLY A 222 -20.19 -34.89 -5.56
CA GLY A 222 -20.72 -35.47 -4.33
C GLY A 222 -22.23 -35.69 -4.38
N VAL A 223 -23.00 -34.73 -4.90
CA VAL A 223 -24.45 -34.86 -5.10
C VAL A 223 -24.77 -35.94 -6.13
N LEU A 224 -24.05 -35.98 -7.26
CA LEU A 224 -24.22 -37.02 -8.28
C LEU A 224 -23.88 -38.41 -7.73
N TYR A 225 -22.79 -38.52 -6.95
CA TYR A 225 -22.41 -39.75 -6.27
C TYR A 225 -23.47 -40.21 -5.25
N ALA A 226 -23.98 -39.28 -4.43
CA ALA A 226 -25.02 -39.57 -3.45
C ALA A 226 -26.34 -40.00 -4.11
N ARG A 227 -26.71 -39.39 -5.25
CA ARG A 227 -27.86 -39.82 -6.07
C ARG A 227 -27.63 -41.22 -6.65
N ALA A 228 -26.47 -41.48 -7.25
CA ALA A 228 -26.15 -42.77 -7.85
C ALA A 228 -26.13 -43.91 -6.81
N LYS A 229 -25.72 -43.62 -5.57
CA LYS A 229 -25.73 -44.59 -4.46
C LYS A 229 -27.02 -44.60 -3.64
N GLY A 230 -28.07 -43.88 -4.07
CA GLY A 230 -29.37 -43.89 -3.41
C GLY A 230 -29.37 -43.32 -1.98
N LYS A 231 -28.39 -42.47 -1.63
CA LYS A 231 -28.25 -41.89 -0.28
C LYS A 231 -29.06 -40.59 -0.09
N LEU A 232 -29.76 -40.13 -1.11
CA LEU A 232 -30.64 -38.95 -1.06
C LEU A 232 -32.10 -39.40 -1.21
N CYS A 233 -32.78 -39.63 -0.10
CA CYS A 233 -34.24 -39.85 -0.08
C CYS A 233 -34.94 -38.48 -0.03
N PHE A 234 -35.42 -37.97 -1.16
CA PHE A 234 -36.51 -36.99 -1.16
C PHE A 234 -37.80 -37.78 -0.97
N ALA A 235 -38.40 -37.70 0.22
CA ALA A 235 -39.72 -38.27 0.48
C ALA A 235 -40.77 -37.46 -0.30
N ALA A 236 -41.33 -38.05 -1.35
CA ALA A 236 -42.55 -37.60 -2.00
C ALA A 236 -43.74 -38.01 -1.12
N GLY A 237 -44.55 -37.04 -0.69
CA GLY A 237 -45.80 -37.32 0.03
C GLY A 237 -46.88 -37.71 -0.97
N ASP A 238 -47.32 -38.97 -0.94
CA ASP A 238 -48.52 -39.45 -1.60
C ASP A 238 -49.77 -38.92 -0.88
N ALA A 239 -50.69 -38.31 -1.63
CA ALA A 239 -52.07 -38.07 -1.20
C ALA A 239 -53.01 -38.79 -2.19
N GLU A 240 -53.83 -39.66 -1.61
CA GLU A 240 -54.62 -40.70 -2.24
C GLU A 240 -55.83 -40.18 -3.04
N LYS A 241 -56.12 -40.82 -4.18
CA LYS A 241 -57.32 -40.67 -5.05
C LYS A 241 -58.61 -40.91 -4.24
N ARG A 242 -59.72 -40.19 -4.45
CA ARG A 242 -60.74 -40.30 -5.54
C ARG A 242 -61.84 -39.28 -5.19
N ILE A 243 -62.52 -38.62 -6.14
CA ILE A 243 -63.79 -39.05 -6.75
C ILE A 243 -64.08 -38.16 -7.99
N THR A 244 -64.17 -38.82 -9.15
CA THR A 244 -65.14 -38.70 -10.26
C THR A 244 -65.53 -37.31 -10.85
N SER A 245 -65.08 -37.05 -12.08
CA SER A 245 -65.61 -36.07 -13.09
C SER A 245 -66.98 -36.53 -13.66
N PRO A 246 -67.82 -35.71 -14.36
CA PRO A 246 -67.47 -35.13 -15.67
C PRO A 246 -68.14 -33.80 -16.08
N SER A 247 -67.60 -33.25 -17.17
CA SER A 247 -68.32 -32.65 -18.32
C SER A 247 -68.11 -31.16 -18.58
N GLU A 248 -67.50 -30.97 -19.74
CA GLU A 248 -67.46 -29.87 -20.70
C GLU A 248 -68.56 -28.79 -20.68
N GLY A 249 -68.11 -27.59 -21.06
CA GLY A 249 -68.86 -26.53 -21.73
C GLY A 249 -68.56 -25.15 -21.12
N THR A 250 -68.31 -24.05 -21.80
CA THR A 250 -68.10 -23.70 -23.21
C THR A 250 -67.47 -22.28 -23.20
N GLU A 251 -66.58 -22.01 -24.15
CA GLU A 251 -66.09 -20.74 -24.72
C GLU A 251 -66.44 -19.34 -24.13
N ASN A 252 -65.35 -18.54 -24.00
CA ASN A 252 -65.16 -17.12 -24.41
C ASN A 252 -65.80 -15.96 -23.59
N PRO A 253 -65.37 -14.68 -23.79
CA PRO A 253 -64.04 -14.14 -23.48
C PRO A 253 -64.08 -12.75 -22.77
N ALA A 254 -62.89 -12.29 -22.35
CA ALA A 254 -62.43 -10.90 -22.31
C ALA A 254 -62.97 -9.86 -21.28
N VAL A 255 -62.03 -8.97 -20.94
CA VAL A 255 -62.15 -7.58 -20.42
C VAL A 255 -62.21 -7.36 -18.91
N ASN A 256 -61.02 -7.13 -18.35
CA ASN A 256 -60.54 -5.93 -17.65
C ASN A 256 -61.33 -5.26 -16.49
N HIS A 257 -60.51 -4.92 -15.50
CA HIS A 257 -60.51 -3.74 -14.60
C HIS A 257 -61.05 -3.85 -13.16
N HIS A 258 -60.08 -3.61 -12.27
CA HIS A 258 -60.10 -2.71 -11.11
C HIS A 258 -60.70 -3.14 -9.76
N ALA A 259 -60.07 -2.52 -8.75
CA ALA A 259 -60.42 -2.40 -7.33
C ALA A 259 -60.03 -3.60 -6.47
N SER A 260 -59.68 -3.47 -5.18
CA SER A 260 -59.17 -2.44 -4.27
C SER A 260 -59.13 -3.13 -2.89
N THR A 261 -58.48 -2.49 -1.89
CA THR A 261 -58.75 -2.61 -0.43
C THR A 261 -58.38 -3.95 0.25
N GLU A 262 -57.86 -4.08 1.48
CA GLU A 262 -57.81 -3.30 2.74
C GLU A 262 -56.68 -3.94 3.62
N TYR A 263 -55.76 -3.22 4.28
CA TYR A 263 -55.75 -2.61 5.63
C TYR A 263 -56.04 -3.51 6.86
N ILE A 264 -55.19 -3.36 7.90
CA ILE A 264 -55.36 -3.46 9.39
C ILE A 264 -53.94 -3.54 10.01
N SER A 265 -53.49 -2.91 11.10
CA SER A 265 -53.98 -1.86 12.02
C SER A 265 -52.82 -1.35 12.91
N ASN A 266 -53.01 -0.14 13.45
CA ASN A 266 -52.16 0.72 14.30
C ASN A 266 -51.60 0.13 15.62
N SER A 267 -50.55 0.80 16.15
CA SER A 267 -50.65 1.46 17.48
C SER A 267 -49.65 2.60 17.65
N ASP A 268 -50.19 3.72 18.14
CA ASP A 268 -49.64 5.06 18.40
C ASP A 268 -48.43 5.18 19.35
N LEU A 269 -47.68 6.29 19.15
CA LEU A 269 -47.31 7.19 20.25
C LEU A 269 -47.29 8.64 19.74
N LYS A 270 -47.96 9.51 20.49
CA LYS A 270 -48.55 10.80 20.08
C LYS A 270 -47.84 11.97 20.78
N LYS A 271 -47.52 13.00 19.97
CA LYS A 271 -47.50 14.48 20.19
C LYS A 271 -46.76 15.06 21.41
N GLU A 272 -46.03 16.16 21.30
CA GLU A 272 -46.49 17.57 21.17
C GLU A 272 -45.22 18.47 21.09
N LYS A 273 -45.14 19.72 20.59
CA LYS A 273 -45.92 20.70 19.78
C LYS A 273 -44.99 21.97 19.60
N PRO A 274 -45.40 23.17 19.13
CA PRO A 274 -44.74 23.87 18.00
C PRO A 274 -44.25 25.31 18.31
N LYS A 275 -43.67 25.99 17.29
CA LYS A 275 -43.90 27.39 16.81
C LYS A 275 -42.72 27.82 15.90
N GLU A 276 -42.92 28.15 14.61
CA GLU A 276 -43.26 29.50 14.03
C GLU A 276 -42.31 30.61 14.54
N ASP A 277 -41.75 31.53 13.76
CA ASP A 277 -41.94 31.98 12.37
C ASP A 277 -40.74 32.86 11.96
N THR A 278 -40.19 32.63 10.77
CA THR A 278 -39.86 33.55 9.64
C THR A 278 -39.32 35.01 9.88
N PRO A 279 -39.07 35.86 8.86
CA PRO A 279 -37.75 36.26 8.32
C PRO A 279 -37.35 37.75 8.53
N VAL A 280 -36.05 38.08 8.36
CA VAL A 280 -35.52 39.26 7.62
C VAL A 280 -34.14 38.89 7.07
#